data_AF-A0AAD6TN20-F1
#
_entry.id   AF-A0AAD6TN20-F1
#
_cell.length_a   1.000
_cell.length_b   1.000
_cell.length_c   1.000
_cell.angle_alpha   90.00
_cell.angle_beta   90.00
_cell.angle_gamma   90.00
#
_symmetry.space_group_name_H-M   'P 1'
#
loop_
_entity.id
_entity.type
_entity.pdbx_description
1 polymer ?
#
loop_
_entity_poly.entity_id
_entity_poly.type
_entity_poly.pdbx_seq_one_letter_code
_entity_poly.pdbx_strand_id
1 'polypeptide(L)'
;MCDSCIKFPAEVFLPTTTFYCPHCWDKGDPRIPNLDAQGTRPGNMQPYQGLFLNGKPLPLLNYSAKSTLRSHWPITDTSNFLIISIRLEGMKEEGDPAVLAAHHISPYYKNPPLRFASFSYNLASPKAAISYDNRIENLAEELLTSNLSPDKVVVFISTHTTPSEGLIHIAPGGEAAETADLVLRRLIPSTLQEVIRKANTSMLFLLACGAINAAPTRDQVHKFVQESGFKYGVGFTVDKFIPAEANTFIQEMVATFCISAHSKRFSCLLVSHYDLGAHTDIIVYFAGDQIF
;
A
#
# COMPACT_ATOMS: atom_id res chain seq x y z
N MET A 1 31.13 8.43 8.24
CA MET A 1 30.40 7.71 7.16
C MET A 1 29.03 7.42 7.70
N CYS A 2 27.97 7.50 6.89
CA CYS A 2 26.72 6.84 7.30
C CYS A 2 27.04 5.36 7.49
N ASP A 3 26.68 4.79 8.63
CA ASP A 3 26.97 3.38 8.96
C ASP A 3 26.26 2.40 7.99
N SER A 4 25.33 2.91 7.17
CA SER A 4 24.60 2.19 6.13
C SER A 4 25.22 2.31 4.73
N CYS A 5 26.30 3.08 4.54
CA CYS A 5 26.99 3.12 3.25
C CYS A 5 27.80 1.83 3.03
N ILE A 6 27.62 1.21 1.87
CA ILE A 6 28.42 0.04 1.45
C ILE A 6 29.90 0.43 1.42
N LYS A 7 30.72 -0.25 2.22
CA LYS A 7 32.18 -0.20 2.11
C LYS A 7 32.57 -1.11 0.96
N PHE A 8 33.11 -0.52 -0.11
CA PHE A 8 33.63 -1.31 -1.21
C PHE A 8 35.03 -1.85 -0.87
N PRO A 9 35.38 -3.06 -1.37
CA PRO A 9 36.74 -3.58 -1.22
C PRO A 9 37.76 -2.61 -1.82
N ALA A 10 38.89 -2.43 -1.14
CA ALA A 10 39.96 -1.51 -1.59
C ALA A 10 40.55 -1.93 -2.95
N GLU A 11 40.38 -3.19 -3.35
CA GLU A 11 40.82 -3.71 -4.65
C GLU A 11 39.99 -3.19 -5.83
N VAL A 12 38.75 -2.73 -5.58
CA VAL A 12 37.80 -2.35 -6.65
C VAL A 12 37.88 -0.87 -7.02
N PHE A 13 38.42 -0.04 -6.13
CA PHE A 13 38.50 1.41 -6.32
C PHE A 13 39.92 1.93 -6.21
N LEU A 14 40.27 2.90 -7.06
CA LEU A 14 41.49 3.66 -6.88
C LEU A 14 41.45 4.33 -5.49
N PRO A 15 42.58 4.46 -4.76
CA PRO A 15 42.63 5.01 -3.40
C PRO A 15 41.97 6.38 -3.21
N THR A 16 41.76 7.10 -4.32
CA THR A 16 41.17 8.44 -4.38
C THR A 16 39.70 8.45 -4.80
N THR A 17 39.04 7.28 -4.83
CA THR A 17 37.62 7.16 -5.19
C THR A 17 36.73 7.06 -3.97
N THR A 18 35.76 7.98 -3.85
CA THR A 18 34.76 7.94 -2.79
C THR A 18 33.38 7.69 -3.40
N PHE A 19 32.66 6.68 -2.88
CA PHE A 19 31.26 6.46 -3.18
C PHE A 19 30.36 7.17 -2.16
N TYR A 20 29.41 7.97 -2.66
CA TYR A 20 28.34 8.54 -1.83
C TYR A 20 27.01 7.87 -2.19
N CYS A 21 26.32 7.30 -1.19
CA CYS A 21 25.02 6.70 -1.42
C CYS A 21 23.95 7.77 -1.68
N PRO A 22 22.82 7.42 -2.33
CA PRO A 22 21.72 8.35 -2.58
C PRO A 22 21.20 9.06 -1.32
N HIS A 23 21.19 8.37 -0.17
CA HIS A 23 20.74 8.96 1.09
C HIS A 23 21.66 10.07 1.61
N CYS A 24 22.98 9.85 1.63
CA CYS A 24 23.96 10.88 2.00
C CYS A 24 23.90 12.06 1.02
N TRP A 25 23.63 11.79 -0.26
CA TRP A 25 23.43 12.82 -1.28
C TRP A 25 22.19 13.66 -1.02
N ASP A 26 21.02 13.02 -0.82
CA ASP A 26 19.74 13.70 -0.58
C ASP A 26 19.78 14.54 0.69
N LYS A 27 20.48 14.09 1.72
CA LYS A 27 20.68 14.85 2.96
C LYS A 27 21.78 15.91 2.90
N GLY A 28 22.50 16.01 1.78
CA GLY A 28 23.53 17.02 1.58
C GLY A 28 24.71 16.82 2.52
N ASP A 29 25.23 15.59 2.59
CA ASP A 29 26.40 15.27 3.41
C ASP A 29 27.56 16.24 3.09
N PRO A 30 28.07 16.98 4.08
CA PRO A 30 29.05 18.05 3.87
C PRO A 30 30.39 17.56 3.30
N ARG A 31 30.58 16.25 3.24
CA ARG A 31 31.77 15.60 2.66
C ARG A 31 31.66 15.40 1.15
N ILE A 32 30.52 15.70 0.53
CA ILE A 32 30.31 15.60 -0.93
C ILE A 32 30.97 16.83 -1.61
N PRO A 33 31.98 16.64 -2.46
CA PRO A 33 32.69 17.74 -3.09
C PRO A 33 31.84 18.33 -4.22
N ASN A 34 31.52 19.61 -4.09
CA ASN A 34 30.72 20.47 -4.98
C ASN A 34 29.20 20.43 -4.79
N LEU A 35 28.73 21.16 -3.78
CA LEU A 35 27.70 22.17 -4.05
C LEU A 35 28.36 23.21 -4.97
N ASP A 36 27.65 23.81 -5.92
CA ASP A 36 28.22 24.88 -6.76
C ASP A 36 28.77 26.05 -5.90
N ALA A 37 29.39 27.05 -6.54
CA ALA A 37 29.92 28.22 -5.82
C ALA A 37 28.86 29.01 -5.03
N GLN A 38 27.57 28.71 -5.22
CA GLN A 38 26.42 29.27 -4.50
C GLN A 38 25.86 28.33 -3.41
N GLY A 39 26.44 27.15 -3.21
CA GLY A 39 25.92 26.16 -2.25
C GLY A 39 24.70 25.38 -2.76
N THR A 40 24.36 25.49 -4.04
CA THR A 40 23.24 24.80 -4.67
C THR A 40 23.67 23.50 -5.35
N ARG A 41 22.80 22.49 -5.29
CA ARG A 41 23.03 21.18 -5.90
C ARG A 41 22.80 21.31 -7.41
N PRO A 42 23.68 20.78 -8.28
CA PRO A 42 23.39 20.74 -9.72
C PRO A 42 22.10 19.95 -9.95
N GLY A 43 21.05 20.63 -10.40
CA GLY A 43 19.67 20.12 -10.42
C GLY A 43 19.39 18.92 -11.32
N ASN A 44 20.41 18.33 -11.98
CA ASN A 44 20.25 17.33 -13.03
C ASN A 44 21.18 16.10 -12.90
N MET A 45 21.86 15.88 -11.77
CA MET A 45 22.60 14.62 -11.59
C MET A 45 21.66 13.46 -11.31
N GLN A 46 21.71 12.43 -12.18
CA GLN A 46 20.96 11.19 -12.03
C GLN A 46 21.48 10.41 -10.79
N PRO A 47 20.63 9.63 -10.11
CA PRO A 47 21.10 8.70 -9.09
C PRO A 47 22.25 7.83 -9.65
N TYR A 48 23.20 7.44 -8.81
CA TYR A 48 24.39 6.63 -9.15
C TYR A 48 25.57 7.37 -9.81
N GLN A 49 25.57 8.70 -9.93
CA GLN A 49 26.78 9.49 -10.19
C GLN A 49 27.68 9.65 -8.94
N GLY A 50 27.68 8.64 -8.06
CA GLY A 50 28.27 8.70 -6.73
C GLY A 50 29.77 8.46 -6.67
N LEU A 51 30.46 8.24 -7.80
CA LEU A 51 31.90 8.01 -7.84
C LEU A 51 32.64 9.30 -8.14
N PHE A 52 33.51 9.71 -7.22
CA PHE A 52 34.35 10.90 -7.36
C PHE A 52 35.80 10.49 -7.36
N LEU A 53 36.59 10.96 -8.33
CA LEU A 53 38.04 10.87 -8.33
C LEU A 53 38.59 12.26 -8.04
N ASN A 54 39.38 12.40 -6.96
CA ASN A 54 39.98 13.67 -6.57
C ASN A 54 38.95 14.81 -6.45
N GLY A 55 37.76 14.51 -5.91
CA GLY A 55 36.68 15.49 -5.71
C GLY A 55 35.95 15.94 -6.97
N LYS A 56 36.27 15.36 -8.14
CA LYS A 56 35.51 15.56 -9.38
C LYS A 56 34.68 14.31 -9.66
N PRO A 57 33.41 14.44 -10.08
CA PRO A 57 32.61 13.29 -10.49
C PRO A 57 33.35 12.56 -11.62
N LEU A 58 33.59 11.26 -11.45
CA LEU A 58 34.16 10.42 -12.49
C LEU A 58 33.11 10.21 -13.58
N PRO A 59 33.41 10.54 -14.85
CA PRO A 59 32.55 10.18 -15.97
C PRO A 59 32.78 8.70 -16.36
N LEU A 60 32.57 7.75 -15.45
CA LEU A 60 32.70 6.31 -15.70
C LEU A 60 31.67 5.55 -14.86
N LEU A 61 30.73 4.75 -15.37
CA LEU A 61 30.37 4.34 -16.72
C LEU A 61 29.02 5.00 -17.06
N ASN A 62 28.87 5.55 -18.28
CA ASN A 62 27.55 5.50 -18.91
C ASN A 62 27.27 4.01 -19.14
N TYR A 63 26.62 3.35 -18.18
CA TYR A 63 26.06 2.03 -18.40
C TYR A 63 24.94 2.25 -19.43
N SER A 64 25.29 2.18 -20.72
CA SER A 64 24.38 2.28 -21.85
C SER A 64 23.69 0.95 -22.15
N ALA A 65 23.60 0.05 -21.16
CA ALA A 65 22.41 -0.78 -21.14
C ALA A 65 21.25 0.18 -20.91
N LYS A 66 20.11 -0.01 -21.58
CA LYS A 66 18.85 0.55 -21.06
C LYS A 66 18.81 0.08 -19.61
N SER A 67 19.18 0.94 -18.65
CA SER A 67 19.19 0.52 -17.27
C SER A 67 17.77 0.06 -17.04
N THR A 68 17.60 -1.21 -16.66
CA THR A 68 16.30 -1.59 -16.18
C THR A 68 16.09 -0.66 -15.00
N LEU A 69 15.16 0.28 -15.10
CA LEU A 69 14.79 1.24 -14.05
C LEU A 69 14.20 0.52 -12.82
N ARG A 70 14.64 -0.71 -12.54
CA ARG A 70 14.48 -1.39 -11.27
C ARG A 70 15.06 -0.43 -10.25
N SER A 71 14.23 0.02 -9.32
CA SER A 71 14.69 0.84 -8.21
C SER A 71 15.67 0.03 -7.40
N HIS A 72 16.96 0.18 -7.68
CA HIS A 72 17.99 -0.37 -6.86
C HIS A 72 17.99 0.47 -5.58
N TRP A 73 17.56 -0.13 -4.47
CA TRP A 73 17.52 0.43 -3.11
C TRP A 73 16.38 1.43 -2.84
N PRO A 74 15.09 0.99 -2.84
CA PRO A 74 14.02 1.85 -2.37
C PRO A 74 14.28 2.26 -0.91
N ILE A 75 13.97 3.51 -0.56
CA ILE A 75 13.97 3.93 0.83
C ILE A 75 12.81 3.20 1.50
N THR A 76 13.16 2.25 2.36
CA THR A 76 12.18 1.49 3.15
C THR A 76 11.70 2.34 4.31
N ASP A 77 10.40 2.58 4.36
CA ASP A 77 9.72 3.18 5.48
C ASP A 77 9.06 2.07 6.32
N THR A 78 9.57 1.88 7.53
CA THR A 78 9.11 0.85 8.49
C THR A 78 8.30 1.46 9.64
N SER A 79 7.68 2.62 9.44
CA SER A 79 6.77 3.22 10.43
C SER A 79 5.55 2.33 10.73
N ASN A 80 4.82 2.60 11.82
CA ASN A 80 3.79 1.70 12.35
C ASN A 80 2.76 1.33 11.27
N PHE A 81 2.62 0.03 10.98
CA PHE A 81 1.71 -0.46 9.95
C PHE A 81 0.69 -1.43 10.53
N LEU A 82 -0.59 -1.13 10.29
CA LEU A 82 -1.73 -2.00 10.54
C LEU A 82 -2.35 -2.50 9.22
N ILE A 83 -2.51 -3.81 9.11
CA ILE A 83 -3.36 -4.46 8.12
C ILE A 83 -4.62 -4.98 8.82
N ILE A 84 -5.78 -4.68 8.24
CA ILE A 84 -7.08 -5.17 8.71
C ILE A 84 -7.71 -6.01 7.59
N SER A 85 -8.05 -7.25 7.91
CA SER A 85 -8.79 -8.17 7.03
C SER A 85 -10.21 -8.31 7.56
N ILE A 86 -11.21 -7.90 6.77
CA ILE A 86 -12.64 -8.04 7.07
C ILE A 86 -13.23 -8.98 6.01
N ARG A 87 -13.80 -10.10 6.42
CA ARG A 87 -14.28 -11.14 5.50
C ARG A 87 -15.72 -11.50 5.80
N LEU A 88 -16.52 -11.72 4.77
CA LEU A 88 -17.84 -12.30 4.95
C LEU A 88 -17.70 -13.71 5.56
N GLU A 89 -18.54 -14.05 6.52
CA GLU A 89 -18.58 -15.38 7.11
C GLU A 89 -18.70 -16.46 6.02
N GLY A 90 -17.94 -17.56 6.18
CA GLY A 90 -17.85 -18.64 5.20
C GLY A 90 -16.74 -18.46 4.15
N MET A 91 -16.17 -17.26 3.99
CA MET A 91 -14.95 -17.09 3.19
C MET A 91 -13.74 -17.64 3.94
N LYS A 92 -12.93 -18.45 3.25
CA LYS A 92 -11.73 -19.08 3.82
C LYS A 92 -10.64 -18.05 4.09
N GLU A 93 -9.91 -18.23 5.18
CA GLU A 93 -8.72 -17.44 5.48
C GLU A 93 -7.51 -17.91 4.67
N GLU A 94 -7.46 -19.20 4.31
CA GLU A 94 -6.40 -19.74 3.49
C GLU A 94 -6.43 -19.10 2.08
N GLY A 95 -5.33 -18.43 1.73
CA GLY A 95 -5.22 -17.72 0.46
C GLY A 95 -5.85 -16.33 0.46
N ASP A 96 -6.31 -15.83 1.60
CA ASP A 96 -6.80 -14.46 1.73
C ASP A 96 -5.70 -13.44 1.37
N PRO A 97 -5.96 -12.48 0.48
CA PRO A 97 -4.93 -11.55 0.03
C PRO A 97 -4.32 -10.69 1.14
N ALA A 98 -5.08 -10.39 2.21
CA ALA A 98 -4.56 -9.61 3.34
C ALA A 98 -3.51 -10.40 4.12
N VAL A 99 -3.76 -11.69 4.37
CA VAL A 99 -2.82 -12.59 5.05
C VAL A 99 -1.53 -12.72 4.22
N LEU A 100 -1.68 -12.92 2.92
CA LEU A 100 -0.53 -13.05 2.02
C LEU A 100 0.27 -11.75 1.90
N ALA A 101 -0.40 -10.59 1.84
CA ALA A 101 0.26 -9.28 1.89
C ALA A 101 1.02 -9.09 3.21
N ALA A 102 0.40 -9.42 4.34
CA ALA A 102 1.03 -9.32 5.66
C ALA A 102 2.28 -10.21 5.75
N HIS A 103 2.19 -11.47 5.29
CA HIS A 103 3.34 -12.37 5.23
C HIS A 103 4.44 -11.83 4.31
N HIS A 104 4.08 -11.34 3.12
CA HIS A 104 5.02 -10.80 2.15
C HIS A 104 5.85 -9.64 2.71
N ILE A 105 5.22 -8.73 3.46
CA ILE A 105 5.91 -7.56 4.02
C ILE A 105 6.47 -7.77 5.44
N SER A 106 6.12 -8.87 6.11
CA SER A 106 6.59 -9.14 7.47
C SER A 106 8.11 -9.04 7.67
N PRO A 107 8.99 -9.37 6.69
CA PRO A 107 10.44 -9.22 6.86
C PRO A 107 10.90 -7.78 7.09
N TYR A 108 10.10 -6.77 6.69
CA TYR A 108 10.41 -5.36 6.90
C TYR A 108 10.09 -4.87 8.32
N TYR A 109 9.32 -5.62 9.11
CA TYR A 109 8.76 -5.17 10.39
C TYR A 109 9.20 -6.04 11.57
N LYS A 110 10.48 -5.93 11.95
CA LYS A 110 11.00 -6.59 13.15
C LYS A 110 10.72 -5.79 14.43
N ASN A 111 10.82 -4.46 14.37
CA ASN A 111 10.54 -3.55 15.47
C ASN A 111 10.30 -2.13 14.92
N PRO A 112 9.08 -1.57 15.00
CA PRO A 112 7.86 -2.18 15.58
C PRO A 112 7.36 -3.37 14.74
N PRO A 113 6.64 -4.33 15.37
CA PRO A 113 6.04 -5.44 14.63
C PRO A 113 4.89 -4.95 13.74
N LEU A 114 4.76 -5.57 12.58
CA LEU A 114 3.57 -5.44 11.73
C LEU A 114 2.35 -5.90 12.54
N ARG A 115 1.30 -5.09 12.53
CA ARG A 115 0.04 -5.49 13.17
C ARG A 115 -0.93 -5.99 12.12
N PHE A 116 -1.57 -7.10 12.43
CA PHE A 116 -2.57 -7.73 11.58
C PHE A 116 -3.80 -8.03 12.42
N ALA A 117 -4.97 -7.56 11.99
CA ALA A 117 -6.24 -7.85 12.63
C ALA A 117 -7.18 -8.50 11.62
N SER A 118 -7.87 -9.56 12.04
CA SER A 118 -8.72 -10.39 11.18
C SER A 118 -10.11 -10.53 11.77
N PHE A 119 -11.12 -10.20 10.97
CA PHE A 119 -12.53 -10.18 11.34
C PHE A 119 -13.35 -10.95 10.31
N SER A 120 -14.28 -11.76 10.80
CA SER A 120 -15.37 -12.31 10.01
C SER A 120 -16.66 -11.57 10.37
N TYR A 121 -17.50 -11.27 9.39
CA TYR A 121 -18.76 -10.57 9.60
C TYR A 121 -19.97 -11.33 9.04
N ASN A 122 -21.10 -11.17 9.71
CA ASN A 122 -22.43 -11.59 9.27
C ASN A 122 -23.43 -10.64 9.90
N LEU A 123 -23.90 -9.65 9.13
CA LEU A 123 -24.75 -8.59 9.65
C LEU A 123 -26.24 -8.99 9.68
N ALA A 124 -26.61 -10.08 9.00
CA ALA A 124 -27.97 -10.61 9.07
C ALA A 124 -28.26 -11.38 10.37
N SER A 125 -27.22 -11.89 11.04
CA SER A 125 -27.32 -12.52 12.35
C SER A 125 -27.12 -11.48 13.45
N PRO A 126 -28.14 -11.11 14.26
CA PRO A 126 -28.01 -10.06 15.27
C PRO A 126 -26.88 -10.31 16.27
N LYS A 127 -26.68 -11.58 16.66
CA LYS A 127 -25.60 -11.98 17.57
C LYS A 127 -24.22 -11.80 16.92
N ALA A 128 -24.06 -12.20 15.65
CA ALA A 128 -22.79 -12.08 14.94
C ALA A 128 -22.48 -10.62 14.62
N ALA A 129 -23.49 -9.83 14.23
CA ALA A 129 -23.39 -8.39 14.01
C ALA A 129 -22.86 -7.68 15.27
N ILE A 130 -23.54 -7.84 16.41
CA ILE A 130 -23.12 -7.24 17.69
C ILE A 130 -21.69 -7.67 18.06
N SER A 131 -21.36 -8.96 17.86
CA SER A 131 -20.02 -9.45 18.13
C SER A 131 -18.96 -8.82 17.22
N TYR A 132 -19.28 -8.59 15.94
CA TYR A 132 -18.39 -7.89 15.02
C TYR A 132 -18.19 -6.44 15.46
N ASP A 133 -19.30 -5.73 15.70
CA ASP A 133 -19.32 -4.31 16.07
C ASP A 133 -18.46 -4.05 17.31
N ASN A 134 -18.67 -4.83 18.38
CA ASN A 134 -17.88 -4.70 19.59
C ASN A 134 -16.38 -4.94 19.34
N ARG A 135 -16.03 -5.91 18.50
CA ARG A 135 -14.63 -6.25 18.23
C ARG A 135 -13.93 -5.17 17.40
N ILE A 136 -14.60 -4.62 16.39
CA ILE A 136 -14.02 -3.58 15.53
C ILE A 136 -13.94 -2.23 16.26
N GLU A 137 -14.93 -1.91 17.10
CA GLU A 137 -14.92 -0.72 17.96
C GLU A 137 -13.80 -0.80 18.99
N ASN A 138 -13.67 -1.94 19.70
CA ASN A 138 -12.58 -2.12 20.66
C ASN A 138 -11.19 -1.96 20.03
N LEU A 139 -10.99 -2.49 18.80
CA LEU A 139 -9.74 -2.28 18.07
C LEU A 139 -9.52 -0.79 17.77
N ALA A 140 -10.56 -0.08 17.29
CA ALA A 140 -10.45 1.33 16.96
C ALA A 140 -10.14 2.18 18.20
N GLU A 141 -10.83 1.95 19.32
CA GLU A 141 -10.60 2.62 20.59
C GLU A 141 -9.17 2.36 21.11
N GLU A 142 -8.68 1.12 21.05
CA GLU A 142 -7.32 0.78 21.44
C GLU A 142 -6.29 1.57 20.62
N LEU A 143 -6.48 1.65 19.30
CA LEU A 143 -5.58 2.37 18.39
C LEU A 143 -5.60 3.89 18.60
N LEU A 144 -6.75 4.46 19.01
CA LEU A 144 -6.89 5.90 19.27
C LEU A 144 -6.34 6.32 20.64
N THR A 145 -6.46 5.46 21.64
CA THR A 145 -6.13 5.80 23.04
C THR A 145 -4.70 5.44 23.43
N SER A 146 -4.07 4.52 22.70
CA SER A 146 -2.71 4.08 22.98
C SER A 146 -1.68 4.80 22.09
N ASN A 147 -0.40 4.71 22.44
CA ASN A 147 0.72 5.13 21.57
C ASN A 147 0.91 4.19 20.35
N LEU A 148 -0.13 3.44 19.98
CA LEU A 148 -0.11 2.44 18.93
C LEU A 148 -0.77 2.97 17.65
N SER A 149 -1.03 4.27 17.53
CA SER A 149 -1.59 4.86 16.30
C SER A 149 -0.76 4.46 15.07
N PRO A 150 -1.37 3.82 14.06
CA PRO A 150 -0.66 3.41 12.86
C PRO A 150 -0.38 4.62 11.96
N ASP A 151 0.83 4.68 11.42
CA ASP A 151 1.17 5.62 10.34
C ASP A 151 0.61 5.15 9.00
N LYS A 152 0.39 3.84 8.86
CA LYS A 152 -0.11 3.21 7.64
C LYS A 152 -1.23 2.25 7.98
N VAL A 153 -2.30 2.30 7.22
CA VAL A 153 -3.46 1.41 7.39
C VAL A 153 -3.86 0.84 6.04
N VAL A 154 -3.94 -0.48 5.94
CA VAL A 154 -4.54 -1.14 4.77
C VAL A 154 -5.70 -1.99 5.25
N VAL A 155 -6.88 -1.74 4.70
CA VAL A 155 -8.10 -2.49 4.99
C VAL A 155 -8.48 -3.32 3.78
N PHE A 156 -8.69 -4.61 3.97
CA PHE A 156 -9.21 -5.54 2.99
C PHE A 156 -10.63 -5.91 3.37
N ILE A 157 -11.56 -5.79 2.43
CA ILE A 157 -12.93 -6.30 2.58
C ILE A 157 -13.14 -7.38 1.52
N SER A 158 -13.22 -8.63 1.97
CA SER A 158 -13.53 -9.79 1.12
C SER A 158 -15.01 -10.13 1.25
N THR A 159 -15.74 -10.04 0.13
CA THR A 159 -17.19 -10.25 0.10
C THR A 159 -17.68 -10.63 -1.30
N HIS A 160 -18.98 -10.86 -1.42
CA HIS A 160 -19.67 -11.05 -2.70
C HIS A 160 -20.61 -9.88 -2.98
N THR A 161 -20.97 -9.71 -4.25
CA THR A 161 -21.95 -8.74 -4.70
C THR A 161 -23.06 -9.41 -5.49
N THR A 162 -24.26 -8.82 -5.45
CA THR A 162 -25.37 -9.26 -6.29
C THR A 162 -25.07 -8.90 -7.76
N PRO A 163 -25.28 -9.81 -8.73
CA PRO A 163 -24.84 -9.60 -10.12
C PRO A 163 -25.45 -8.39 -10.84
N SER A 164 -26.70 -8.02 -10.52
CA SER A 164 -27.45 -6.98 -11.25
C SER A 164 -27.26 -5.59 -10.66
N GLU A 165 -27.27 -5.48 -9.34
CA GLU A 165 -27.35 -4.21 -8.63
C GLU A 165 -26.04 -3.85 -7.94
N GLY A 166 -25.13 -4.82 -7.77
CA GLY A 166 -23.89 -4.61 -7.06
C GLY A 166 -24.07 -4.46 -5.55
N LEU A 167 -25.17 -4.94 -4.97
CA LEU A 167 -25.38 -4.90 -3.52
C LEU A 167 -24.36 -5.81 -2.84
N ILE A 168 -23.78 -5.36 -1.73
CA ILE A 168 -22.77 -6.10 -0.99
C ILE A 168 -23.46 -7.13 -0.09
N HIS A 169 -23.02 -8.38 -0.15
CA HIS A 169 -23.57 -9.43 0.69
C HIS A 169 -23.26 -9.18 2.17
N ILE A 170 -24.29 -9.31 3.00
CA ILE A 170 -24.21 -9.14 4.45
C ILE A 170 -24.34 -10.43 5.24
N ALA A 171 -24.64 -11.54 4.55
CA ALA A 171 -24.82 -12.87 5.10
C ALA A 171 -24.10 -13.92 4.23
N PRO A 172 -23.64 -15.04 4.81
CA PRO A 172 -23.09 -16.15 4.05
C PRO A 172 -24.11 -16.68 3.03
N GLY A 173 -23.61 -17.31 1.95
CA GLY A 173 -24.47 -17.93 0.94
C GLY A 173 -25.29 -16.97 0.08
N GLY A 174 -25.16 -15.65 0.28
CA GLY A 174 -25.96 -14.65 -0.45
C GLY A 174 -27.40 -14.54 0.03
N GLU A 175 -27.67 -14.92 1.27
CA GLU A 175 -29.02 -14.85 1.86
C GLU A 175 -29.54 -13.42 2.04
N ALA A 176 -28.64 -12.45 2.16
CA ALA A 176 -28.97 -11.03 2.28
C ALA A 176 -27.85 -10.16 1.70
N ALA A 177 -28.25 -9.03 1.11
CA ALA A 177 -27.34 -8.02 0.56
C ALA A 177 -27.91 -6.63 0.79
N GLU A 178 -27.01 -5.64 0.87
CA GLU A 178 -27.35 -4.24 1.15
C GLU A 178 -26.53 -3.28 0.30
N THR A 179 -26.93 -2.01 0.32
CA THR A 179 -26.19 -0.95 -0.39
C THR A 179 -24.76 -0.81 0.14
N ALA A 180 -23.80 -0.45 -0.72
CA ALA A 180 -22.41 -0.31 -0.31
C ALA A 180 -22.22 0.76 0.78
N ASP A 181 -22.98 1.87 0.73
CA ASP A 181 -22.90 2.91 1.76
C ASP A 181 -23.23 2.36 3.16
N LEU A 182 -24.33 1.60 3.30
CA LEU A 182 -24.73 1.00 4.58
C LEU A 182 -23.70 -0.02 5.06
N VAL A 183 -23.27 -0.93 4.18
CA VAL A 183 -22.34 -2.00 4.55
C VAL A 183 -20.98 -1.43 4.93
N LEU A 184 -20.40 -0.54 4.13
CA LEU A 184 -19.07 0.00 4.39
C LEU A 184 -19.03 0.85 5.67
N ARG A 185 -20.07 1.66 5.93
CA ARG A 185 -20.17 2.43 7.19
C ARG A 185 -20.32 1.54 8.41
N ARG A 186 -20.92 0.35 8.27
CA ARG A 186 -21.02 -0.62 9.37
C ARG A 186 -19.72 -1.38 9.58
N LEU A 187 -19.08 -1.81 8.50
CA LEU A 187 -17.81 -2.54 8.57
C LEU A 187 -16.65 -1.65 9.04
N ILE A 188 -16.69 -0.37 8.71
CA ILE A 188 -15.67 0.62 9.07
C ILE A 188 -16.37 1.77 9.82
N PRO A 189 -16.61 1.60 11.14
CA PRO A 189 -17.31 2.60 11.94
C PRO A 189 -16.53 3.92 12.01
N SER A 190 -17.21 4.99 12.44
CA SER A 190 -16.64 6.35 12.48
C SER A 190 -15.36 6.46 13.33
N THR A 191 -15.26 5.65 14.38
CA THR A 191 -14.07 5.52 15.25
C THR A 191 -12.87 4.96 14.47
N LEU A 192 -13.06 3.89 13.71
CA LEU A 192 -12.02 3.33 12.84
C LEU A 192 -11.66 4.29 11.71
N GLN A 193 -12.64 5.02 11.16
CA GLN A 193 -12.37 6.08 10.18
C GLN A 193 -11.50 7.20 10.77
N GLU A 194 -11.61 7.51 12.07
CA GLU A 194 -10.72 8.46 12.73
C GLU A 194 -9.27 7.97 12.76
N VAL A 195 -9.06 6.69 13.06
CA VAL A 195 -7.73 6.05 12.96
C VAL A 195 -7.18 6.17 11.53
N ILE A 196 -8.01 5.85 10.53
CA ILE A 196 -7.63 5.90 9.11
C ILE A 196 -7.26 7.32 8.68
N ARG A 197 -8.02 8.34 9.08
CA ARG A 197 -7.74 9.76 8.77
C ARG A 197 -6.42 10.25 9.36
N LYS A 198 -6.01 9.73 10.52
CA LYS A 198 -4.74 10.07 11.18
C LYS A 198 -3.54 9.40 10.51
N ALA A 199 -3.75 8.35 9.73
CA ALA A 199 -2.67 7.64 9.05
C ALA A 199 -2.08 8.45 7.89
N ASN A 200 -0.75 8.43 7.79
CA ASN A 200 -0.02 9.03 6.66
C ASN A 200 -0.24 8.29 5.35
N THR A 201 -0.59 6.99 5.38
CA THR A 201 -0.99 6.23 4.19
C THR A 201 -2.16 5.34 4.54
N SER A 202 -3.22 5.40 3.75
CA SER A 202 -4.42 4.58 3.96
C SER A 202 -4.93 4.03 2.64
N MET A 203 -5.24 2.73 2.63
CA MET A 203 -5.74 2.04 1.44
C MET A 203 -6.88 1.09 1.79
N LEU A 204 -7.91 1.07 0.95
CA LEU A 204 -9.00 0.12 0.99
C LEU A 204 -8.91 -0.80 -0.23
N PHE A 205 -8.86 -2.11 -0.02
CA PHE A 205 -9.09 -3.11 -1.05
C PHE A 205 -10.48 -3.72 -0.88
N LEU A 206 -11.30 -3.60 -1.91
CA LEU A 206 -12.64 -4.16 -1.96
C LEU A 206 -12.62 -5.37 -2.89
N LEU A 207 -12.42 -6.54 -2.28
CA LEU A 207 -12.25 -7.84 -2.92
C LEU A 207 -13.63 -8.48 -3.11
N ALA A 208 -14.38 -7.94 -4.07
CA ALA A 208 -15.72 -8.41 -4.42
C ALA A 208 -15.87 -8.62 -5.93
N CYS A 209 -16.91 -9.37 -6.32
CA CYS A 209 -17.28 -9.59 -7.72
C CYS A 209 -17.61 -8.27 -8.45
N GLY A 210 -17.43 -8.28 -9.77
CA GLY A 210 -17.45 -7.14 -10.69
C GLY A 210 -18.69 -6.26 -10.68
N ALA A 211 -19.81 -6.76 -10.17
CA ALA A 211 -21.03 -5.98 -9.99
C ALA A 211 -20.85 -4.80 -9.02
N ILE A 212 -19.76 -4.75 -8.24
CA ILE A 212 -19.40 -3.57 -7.44
C ILE A 212 -19.27 -2.28 -8.27
N ASN A 213 -19.13 -2.42 -9.59
CA ASN A 213 -18.98 -1.30 -10.54
C ASN A 213 -20.28 -0.88 -11.19
N ALA A 214 -21.40 -1.52 -10.84
CA ALA A 214 -22.71 -0.98 -11.15
C ALA A 214 -22.78 0.46 -10.63
N ALA A 215 -23.29 1.39 -11.47
CA ALA A 215 -23.23 2.83 -11.22
C ALA A 215 -23.61 3.26 -9.79
N PRO A 216 -24.73 2.82 -9.18
CA PRO A 216 -25.07 3.27 -7.83
C PRO A 216 -24.06 2.78 -6.78
N THR A 217 -23.58 1.54 -6.89
CA THR A 217 -22.61 0.97 -5.94
C THR A 217 -21.25 1.64 -6.08
N ARG A 218 -20.75 1.81 -7.30
CA ARG A 218 -19.47 2.47 -7.57
C ARG A 218 -19.42 3.87 -6.98
N ASP A 219 -20.49 4.65 -7.17
CA ASP A 219 -20.56 6.02 -6.69
C ASP A 219 -20.63 6.07 -5.15
N GLN A 220 -21.32 5.11 -4.52
CA GLN A 220 -21.34 4.95 -3.06
C GLN A 220 -19.96 4.58 -2.50
N VAL A 221 -19.25 3.63 -3.14
CA VAL A 221 -17.88 3.24 -2.74
C VAL A 221 -16.94 4.44 -2.87
N HIS A 222 -17.01 5.18 -3.98
CA HIS A 222 -16.19 6.37 -4.19
C HIS A 222 -16.46 7.42 -3.10
N LYS A 223 -17.73 7.76 -2.85
CA LYS A 223 -18.13 8.68 -1.79
C LYS A 223 -17.60 8.22 -0.43
N PHE A 224 -17.75 6.95 -0.11
CA PHE A 224 -17.27 6.38 1.14
C PHE A 224 -15.75 6.53 1.30
N VAL A 225 -14.96 6.24 0.26
CA VAL A 225 -13.50 6.41 0.26
C VAL A 225 -13.12 7.87 0.54
N GLN A 226 -13.80 8.82 -0.11
CA GLN A 226 -13.57 10.26 0.09
C GLN A 226 -13.85 10.71 1.53
N GLU A 227 -14.93 10.23 2.15
CA GLU A 227 -15.36 10.65 3.49
C GLU A 227 -14.58 9.95 4.62
N SER A 228 -14.13 8.71 4.39
CA SER A 228 -13.56 7.85 5.43
C SER A 228 -12.07 8.08 5.70
N GLY A 229 -11.41 8.94 4.91
CA GLY A 229 -9.99 9.25 5.04
C GLY A 229 -9.05 8.28 4.34
N PHE A 230 -9.57 7.38 3.50
CA PHE A 230 -8.73 6.52 2.67
C PHE A 230 -8.09 7.34 1.55
N LYS A 231 -6.77 7.24 1.37
CA LYS A 231 -6.09 7.89 0.23
C LYS A 231 -6.39 7.17 -1.09
N TYR A 232 -6.52 5.86 -1.01
CA TYR A 232 -6.79 4.99 -2.15
C TYR A 232 -7.87 3.98 -1.80
N GLY A 233 -8.84 3.79 -2.68
CA GLY A 233 -9.67 2.60 -2.74
C GLY A 233 -9.33 1.81 -3.99
N VAL A 234 -9.34 0.49 -3.93
CA VAL A 234 -9.07 -0.41 -5.05
C VAL A 234 -10.19 -1.44 -5.13
N GLY A 235 -10.79 -1.58 -6.30
CA GLY A 235 -11.79 -2.60 -6.61
C GLY A 235 -11.50 -3.27 -7.95
N PHE A 236 -12.24 -4.33 -8.24
CA PHE A 236 -12.06 -5.17 -9.43
C PHE A 236 -13.36 -5.28 -10.24
N THR A 237 -13.23 -5.44 -11.56
CA THR A 237 -14.38 -5.38 -12.50
C THR A 237 -14.91 -6.71 -13.00
N VAL A 238 -14.17 -7.80 -12.81
CA VAL A 238 -14.59 -9.09 -13.35
C VAL A 238 -15.75 -9.69 -12.56
N ASP A 239 -16.79 -10.15 -13.25
CA ASP A 239 -17.99 -10.74 -12.65
C ASP A 239 -17.68 -11.90 -11.69
N LYS A 240 -16.66 -12.70 -12.03
CA LYS A 240 -16.20 -13.85 -11.24
C LYS A 240 -14.80 -13.57 -10.71
N PHE A 241 -14.69 -12.60 -9.82
CA PHE A 241 -13.42 -12.26 -9.21
C PHE A 241 -12.87 -13.44 -8.40
N ILE A 242 -11.65 -13.85 -8.72
CA ILE A 242 -10.88 -14.86 -7.99
C ILE A 242 -9.76 -14.10 -7.26
N PRO A 243 -9.89 -13.86 -5.94
CA PRO A 243 -8.89 -13.08 -5.19
C PRO A 243 -7.46 -13.59 -5.34
N ALA A 244 -7.30 -14.91 -5.54
CA ALA A 244 -6.01 -15.54 -5.71
C ALA A 244 -5.21 -15.00 -6.91
N GLU A 245 -5.88 -14.58 -7.97
CA GLU A 245 -5.23 -14.04 -9.18
C GLU A 245 -4.70 -12.61 -8.97
N ALA A 246 -5.29 -11.87 -8.02
CA ALA A 246 -4.85 -10.52 -7.65
C ALA A 246 -3.74 -10.51 -6.58
N ASN A 247 -3.36 -11.67 -6.03
CA ASN A 247 -2.45 -11.74 -4.88
C ASN A 247 -1.10 -11.08 -5.12
N THR A 248 -0.45 -11.37 -6.26
CA THR A 248 0.87 -10.79 -6.58
C THR A 248 0.78 -9.28 -6.72
N PHE A 249 -0.25 -8.80 -7.42
CA PHE A 249 -0.54 -7.37 -7.57
C PHE A 249 -0.74 -6.68 -6.22
N ILE A 250 -1.57 -7.26 -5.35
CA ILE A 250 -1.85 -6.72 -4.02
C ILE A 250 -0.58 -6.68 -3.17
N GLN A 251 0.21 -7.75 -3.15
CA GLN A 251 1.47 -7.80 -2.41
C GLN A 251 2.44 -6.71 -2.86
N GLU A 252 2.64 -6.58 -4.18
CA GLU A 252 3.50 -5.53 -4.74
C GLU A 252 2.94 -4.12 -4.49
N MET A 253 1.62 -3.94 -4.52
CA MET A 253 0.99 -2.65 -4.27
C MET A 253 1.17 -2.23 -2.81
N VAL A 254 0.91 -3.14 -1.87
CA VAL A 254 1.17 -2.90 -0.44
C VAL A 254 2.66 -2.60 -0.21
N ALA A 255 3.58 -3.37 -0.80
CA ALA A 255 5.01 -3.11 -0.68
C ALA A 255 5.41 -1.74 -1.29
N THR A 256 4.85 -1.38 -2.43
CA THR A 256 5.20 -0.12 -3.12
C THR A 256 4.71 1.09 -2.35
N PHE A 257 3.43 1.10 -1.97
CA PHE A 257 2.79 2.25 -1.34
C PHE A 257 3.05 2.35 0.16
N CYS A 258 3.18 1.22 0.85
CA CYS A 258 3.36 1.20 2.29
C CYS A 258 4.81 0.97 2.72
N ILE A 259 5.73 0.52 1.85
CA ILE A 259 7.14 0.32 2.23
C ILE A 259 8.08 1.26 1.46
N SER A 260 7.93 1.38 0.15
CA SER A 260 8.99 1.95 -0.70
C SER A 260 9.02 3.47 -0.81
N ALA A 261 8.27 4.21 0.02
CA ALA A 261 8.16 5.69 0.01
C ALA A 261 7.88 6.31 -1.39
N HIS A 262 7.39 5.53 -2.36
CA HIS A 262 7.20 5.94 -3.75
C HIS A 262 5.72 5.85 -4.14
N SER A 263 4.94 6.87 -3.78
CA SER A 263 3.50 6.95 -4.05
C SER A 263 3.13 7.11 -5.54
N LYS A 264 4.09 7.36 -6.44
CA LYS A 264 3.84 7.73 -7.85
C LYS A 264 4.03 6.59 -8.86
N ARG A 265 3.89 5.32 -8.46
CA ARG A 265 4.24 4.17 -9.31
C ARG A 265 3.07 3.23 -9.66
N PHE A 266 1.83 3.68 -9.50
CA PHE A 266 0.67 2.83 -9.81
C PHE A 266 0.70 2.30 -11.25
N SER A 267 1.00 3.16 -12.23
CA SER A 267 1.09 2.78 -13.65
C SER A 267 2.17 1.72 -13.92
N CYS A 268 3.35 1.86 -13.32
CA CYS A 268 4.42 0.86 -13.44
C CYS A 268 4.00 -0.49 -12.86
N LEU A 269 3.23 -0.46 -11.77
CA LEU A 269 2.75 -1.66 -11.11
C LEU A 269 1.69 -2.37 -11.97
N LEU A 270 0.76 -1.64 -12.57
CA LEU A 270 -0.20 -2.19 -13.53
C LEU A 270 0.48 -2.87 -14.72
N VAL A 271 1.47 -2.21 -15.32
CA VAL A 271 2.22 -2.76 -16.49
C VAL A 271 2.96 -4.05 -16.12
N SER A 272 3.39 -4.18 -14.86
CA SER A 272 4.11 -5.37 -14.38
C SER A 272 3.20 -6.57 -14.12
N HIS A 273 1.88 -6.38 -14.08
CA HIS A 273 0.88 -7.42 -13.82
C HIS A 273 -0.06 -7.59 -15.02
N TYR A 274 0.51 -7.84 -16.21
CA TYR A 274 -0.26 -7.99 -17.44
C TYR A 274 -1.29 -9.13 -17.38
N ASP A 275 -0.99 -10.21 -16.65
CA ASP A 275 -1.91 -11.34 -16.45
C ASP A 275 -3.18 -10.92 -15.70
N LEU A 276 -3.06 -9.97 -14.76
CA LEU A 276 -4.23 -9.43 -14.07
C LEU A 276 -5.12 -8.62 -15.02
N GLY A 277 -4.51 -7.78 -15.87
CA GLY A 277 -5.22 -6.99 -16.86
C GLY A 277 -5.90 -7.80 -17.96
N ALA A 278 -5.50 -9.07 -18.18
CA ALA A 278 -6.20 -9.98 -19.08
C ALA A 278 -7.48 -10.57 -18.46
N HIS A 279 -7.56 -10.65 -17.13
CA HIS A 279 -8.68 -11.26 -16.42
C HIS A 279 -9.64 -10.23 -15.81
N THR A 280 -9.14 -9.10 -15.31
CA THR A 280 -9.94 -8.08 -14.62
C THR A 280 -9.38 -6.69 -14.86
N ASP A 281 -10.27 -5.69 -14.99
CA ASP A 281 -9.86 -4.31 -14.82
C ASP A 281 -9.80 -3.98 -13.33
N ILE A 282 -9.03 -2.94 -13.02
CA ILE A 282 -8.83 -2.41 -11.68
C ILE A 282 -9.40 -1.00 -11.64
N ILE A 283 -10.25 -0.72 -10.66
CA ILE A 283 -10.76 0.61 -10.41
C ILE A 283 -10.08 1.17 -9.18
N VAL A 284 -9.60 2.41 -9.31
CA VAL A 284 -8.99 3.14 -8.22
C VAL A 284 -9.85 4.34 -7.87
N TYR A 285 -10.17 4.45 -6.59
CA TYR A 285 -10.91 5.55 -5.99
C TYR A 285 -9.90 6.45 -5.24
N PHE A 286 -10.00 7.77 -5.40
CA PHE A 286 -9.09 8.73 -4.75
C PHE A 286 -9.85 9.63 -3.78
N ALA A 287 -9.21 9.94 -2.65
CA ALA A 287 -9.62 11.09 -1.85
C ALA A 287 -8.97 12.36 -2.43
N GLY A 288 -9.76 13.16 -3.15
CA GLY A 288 -9.36 14.44 -3.73
C GLY A 288 -8.83 14.37 -5.17
N ASP A 289 -8.36 15.50 -5.70
CA ASP A 289 -7.96 15.69 -7.11
C ASP A 289 -6.57 15.09 -7.45
N GLN A 290 -6.18 13.97 -6.83
CA GLN A 290 -4.89 13.34 -7.16
C GLN A 290 -4.99 12.64 -8.52
N ILE A 291 -4.57 13.34 -9.57
CA ILE A 291 -4.40 12.81 -10.93
C ILE A 291 -3.00 12.21 -11.05
N PHE A 292 -2.91 10.98 -11.55
CA PHE A 292 -1.65 10.28 -11.83
C PHE A 292 -0.82 10.94 -12.93
#